data_AF-A0A178ZDX3-F1
#
_entry.id   AF-A0A178ZDX3-F1
#
_cell.length_a   1.000
_cell.length_b   1.000
_cell.length_c   1.000
_cell.angle_alpha   90.00
_cell.angle_beta   90.00
_cell.angle_gamma   90.00
#
_symmetry.space_group_name_H-M   'P 1'
#
loop_
_entity.id
_entity.type
_entity.pdbx_description
1 polymer ?
#
loop_
_entity_poly.entity_id
_entity_poly.type
_entity_poly.pdbx_seq_one_letter_code
_entity_poly.pdbx_strand_id
1 'polypeptide(L)'
;MIPIEGLPPSCYYLPSFITQSEEQQILNDIHKLPESRWTVLTHRRLLSLPSTLTGSARDTLLAAPLPAYLDATVARLQQAGCFENSTHKAPNHVLINEYKPGEGIMPHEDGPAYDPITATVSLGSHTVLDIYKKNEAGEREANPTWRILQEPRSLLVTTGEMYINTLHGISEIQTDENLNGEHIINWDLLGDQRPYERALALPYVT
;
A
#
# COMPACT_ATOMS: atom_id res chain seq x y z
N MET A 1 -10.08 9.31 10.81
CA MET A 1 -8.64 9.51 10.52
C MET A 1 -8.43 10.95 10.06
N ILE A 2 -7.24 11.52 10.25
CA ILE A 2 -6.91 12.88 9.77
C ILE A 2 -6.26 12.74 8.38
N PRO A 3 -6.69 13.48 7.35
CA PRO A 3 -6.07 13.42 6.03
C PRO A 3 -4.61 13.89 6.06
N ILE A 4 -3.78 13.36 5.17
CA ILE A 4 -2.40 13.82 4.99
C ILE A 4 -2.44 15.25 4.42
N GLU A 5 -1.79 16.20 5.10
CA GLU A 5 -1.73 17.58 4.65
C GLU A 5 -1.00 17.71 3.30
N GLY A 6 -1.50 18.60 2.43
CA GLY A 6 -0.96 18.79 1.09
C GLY A 6 -1.44 17.79 0.02
N LEU A 7 -2.16 16.72 0.44
CA LEU A 7 -2.91 15.85 -0.46
C LEU A 7 -4.39 16.24 -0.50
N PRO A 8 -5.16 15.82 -1.52
CA PRO A 8 -6.62 15.80 -1.45
C PRO A 8 -7.09 15.13 -0.14
N PRO A 9 -8.19 15.58 0.48
CA PRO A 9 -8.65 15.14 1.81
C PRO A 9 -9.29 13.74 1.79
N SER A 10 -8.65 12.81 1.09
CA SER A 10 -9.09 11.45 0.85
C SER A 10 -7.92 10.45 0.82
N CYS A 11 -6.77 10.83 1.38
CA CYS A 11 -5.65 9.95 1.70
C CYS A 11 -5.28 10.08 3.19
N TYR A 12 -5.09 8.94 3.85
CA TYR A 12 -4.87 8.86 5.29
C TYR A 12 -3.73 7.90 5.59
N TYR A 13 -2.87 8.26 6.53
CA TYR A 13 -1.76 7.42 6.99
C TYR A 13 -1.85 7.18 8.49
N LEU A 14 -1.55 5.96 8.92
CA LEU A 14 -1.46 5.59 10.32
C LEU A 14 -0.23 4.69 10.53
N PRO A 15 0.81 5.13 11.27
CA PRO A 15 1.94 4.27 11.61
C PRO A 15 1.51 3.22 12.63
N SER A 16 2.23 2.09 12.67
CA SER A 16 2.00 1.01 13.66
C SER A 16 0.54 0.55 13.78
N PHE A 17 -0.17 0.47 12.65
CA PHE A 17 -1.56 0.04 12.57
C PHE A 17 -1.76 -1.42 13.01
N ILE A 18 -0.80 -2.27 12.72
CA ILE A 18 -0.73 -3.62 13.29
C ILE A 18 0.48 -3.74 14.23
N THR A 19 0.38 -4.66 15.18
CA THR A 19 1.50 -4.95 16.09
C THR A 19 2.55 -5.82 15.40
N GLN A 20 3.76 -5.87 15.97
CA GLN A 20 4.82 -6.76 15.49
C GLN A 20 4.40 -8.24 15.54
N SER A 21 3.64 -8.65 16.56
CA SER A 21 3.15 -10.03 16.66
C SER A 21 2.12 -10.35 15.57
N GLU A 22 1.26 -9.41 15.22
CA GLU A 22 0.28 -9.58 14.13
C GLU A 22 0.97 -9.65 12.77
N GLU A 23 1.96 -8.78 12.52
CA GLU A 23 2.79 -8.84 11.32
C GLU A 23 3.47 -10.20 11.17
N GLN A 24 4.10 -10.69 12.24
CA GLN A 24 4.76 -12.00 12.22
C GLN A 24 3.78 -13.14 11.95
N GLN A 25 2.57 -13.09 12.52
CA GLN A 25 1.53 -14.09 12.26
C GLN A 25 1.10 -14.07 10.79
N ILE A 26 0.80 -12.89 10.25
CA ILE A 26 0.40 -12.72 8.84
C ILE A 26 1.50 -13.24 7.91
N LEU A 27 2.75 -12.84 8.13
CA LEU A 27 3.90 -13.32 7.34
C LEU A 27 4.05 -14.85 7.42
N ASN A 28 3.91 -15.44 8.62
CA ASN A 28 3.97 -16.89 8.80
C ASN A 28 2.86 -17.61 8.04
N ASP A 29 1.63 -17.09 8.04
CA ASP A 29 0.52 -17.71 7.32
C ASP A 29 0.64 -17.55 5.80
N ILE A 30 1.15 -16.41 5.33
CA ILE A 30 1.49 -16.22 3.91
C ILE A 30 2.56 -17.22 3.46
N HIS A 31 3.63 -17.39 4.23
CA HIS A 31 4.73 -18.33 3.90
C HIS A 31 4.32 -19.80 3.93
N LYS A 32 3.22 -20.17 4.60
CA LYS A 32 2.67 -21.54 4.56
C LYS A 32 1.93 -21.83 3.26
N LEU A 33 1.54 -20.81 2.49
CA LEU A 33 0.83 -21.01 1.24
C LEU A 33 1.77 -21.60 0.18
N PRO A 34 1.29 -22.55 -0.63
CA PRO A 34 2.12 -23.15 -1.66
C PRO A 34 2.47 -22.12 -2.75
N GLU A 35 3.70 -22.18 -3.27
CA GLU A 35 4.19 -21.28 -4.35
C GLU A 35 3.26 -21.24 -5.57
N SER A 36 2.54 -22.34 -5.87
CA SER A 36 1.56 -22.41 -6.97
C SER A 36 0.35 -21.48 -6.82
N ARG A 37 0.11 -20.90 -5.64
CA ARG A 37 -0.92 -19.89 -5.41
C ARG A 37 -0.50 -18.50 -5.89
N TRP A 38 0.80 -18.26 -6.04
CA TRP A 38 1.33 -16.99 -6.46
C TRP A 38 1.32 -16.87 -7.99
N THR A 39 0.90 -15.70 -8.46
CA THR A 39 1.11 -15.30 -9.85
C THR A 39 2.43 -14.54 -9.92
N VAL A 40 3.41 -15.09 -10.63
CA VAL A 40 4.69 -14.41 -10.89
C VAL A 40 4.47 -13.43 -12.05
N LEU A 41 4.72 -12.15 -11.79
CA LEU A 41 4.69 -11.06 -12.76
C LEU A 41 6.12 -10.61 -13.05
N THR A 42 6.32 -9.71 -14.03
CA THR A 42 7.66 -9.32 -14.52
C THR A 42 8.63 -8.89 -13.41
N HIS A 43 8.13 -8.15 -12.41
CA HIS A 43 8.94 -7.55 -11.34
C HIS A 43 8.30 -7.67 -9.96
N ARG A 44 7.42 -8.65 -9.73
CA ARG A 44 6.82 -8.93 -8.41
C ARG A 44 6.08 -10.26 -8.45
N ARG A 45 5.67 -10.76 -7.29
CA ARG A 45 4.62 -11.78 -7.22
C ARG A 45 3.36 -11.26 -6.56
N LEU A 46 2.22 -11.76 -7.02
CA LEU A 46 0.89 -11.38 -6.57
C LEU A 46 0.12 -12.60 -6.08
N LEU A 47 -0.54 -12.47 -4.94
CA LEU A 47 -1.50 -13.43 -4.43
C LEU A 47 -2.86 -12.74 -4.23
N SER A 48 -3.91 -13.30 -4.81
CA SER A 48 -5.29 -12.82 -4.65
C SER A 48 -6.06 -13.69 -3.67
N LEU A 49 -6.71 -13.06 -2.69
CA LEU A 49 -7.51 -13.69 -1.65
C LEU A 49 -8.92 -13.09 -1.64
N PRO A 50 -9.99 -13.91 -1.63
CA PRO A 50 -9.96 -15.38 -1.55
C PRO A 50 -9.57 -16.05 -2.88
N SER A 51 -9.77 -15.37 -4.01
CA SER A 51 -9.48 -15.87 -5.36
C SER A 51 -9.17 -14.71 -6.30
N THR A 52 -8.64 -15.02 -7.49
CA THR A 52 -8.54 -14.02 -8.57
C THR A 52 -9.91 -13.56 -9.04
N LEU A 53 -10.00 -12.34 -9.58
CA LEU A 53 -11.20 -11.89 -10.30
C LEU A 53 -11.42 -12.71 -11.57
N THR A 54 -12.69 -12.96 -11.84
CA THR A 54 -13.24 -13.74 -12.96
C THR A 54 -14.01 -12.83 -13.92
N GLY A 55 -14.59 -13.39 -14.98
CA GLY A 55 -15.26 -12.63 -16.03
C GLY A 55 -14.32 -12.21 -17.15
N SER A 56 -14.90 -11.79 -18.28
CA SER A 56 -14.14 -11.38 -19.48
C SER A 56 -13.28 -10.13 -19.22
N ALA A 57 -13.76 -9.23 -18.37
CA ALA A 57 -13.07 -8.01 -17.97
C ALA A 57 -12.26 -8.15 -16.67
N ARG A 58 -12.23 -9.35 -16.05
CA ARG A 58 -11.58 -9.60 -14.75
C ARG A 58 -12.11 -8.68 -13.64
N ASP A 59 -13.43 -8.52 -13.57
CA ASP A 59 -14.14 -7.59 -12.69
C ASP A 59 -15.06 -8.28 -11.65
N THR A 60 -15.18 -9.61 -11.72
CA THR A 60 -16.14 -10.35 -10.89
C THR A 60 -15.44 -11.18 -9.83
N LEU A 61 -15.65 -10.87 -8.56
CA LEU A 61 -15.18 -11.67 -7.43
C LEU A 61 -16.19 -12.77 -7.08
N LEU A 62 -15.72 -14.02 -7.00
CA LEU A 62 -16.52 -15.09 -6.43
C LEU A 62 -16.53 -14.97 -4.91
N ALA A 63 -17.72 -14.84 -4.33
CA ALA A 63 -17.88 -14.67 -2.89
C ALA A 63 -17.32 -15.86 -2.11
N ALA A 64 -16.35 -15.59 -1.24
CA ALA A 64 -15.77 -16.53 -0.30
C ALA A 64 -15.18 -15.75 0.88
N PRO A 65 -15.06 -16.36 2.07
CA PRO A 65 -14.46 -15.68 3.21
C PRO A 65 -12.97 -15.40 2.96
N LEU A 66 -12.48 -14.26 3.46
CA LEU A 66 -11.05 -14.03 3.57
C LEU A 66 -10.44 -15.03 4.57
N PRO A 67 -9.14 -15.36 4.45
CA PRO A 67 -8.47 -16.21 5.43
C PRO A 67 -8.51 -15.62 6.85
N ALA A 68 -8.76 -16.47 7.84
CA ALA A 68 -8.97 -16.06 9.24
C ALA A 68 -7.78 -15.29 9.86
N TYR A 69 -6.56 -15.46 9.34
CA TYR A 69 -5.40 -14.69 9.81
C TYR A 69 -5.50 -13.19 9.49
N LEU A 70 -6.44 -12.77 8.64
CA LEU A 70 -6.73 -11.37 8.36
C LEU A 70 -7.87 -10.80 9.21
N ASP A 71 -8.60 -11.61 9.98
CA ASP A 71 -9.81 -11.18 10.70
C ASP A 71 -9.54 -10.01 11.64
N ALA A 72 -8.40 -10.03 12.36
CA ALA A 72 -8.01 -8.95 13.26
C ALA A 72 -7.76 -7.63 12.51
N THR A 73 -7.08 -7.70 11.35
CA THR A 73 -6.83 -6.53 10.49
C THR A 73 -8.14 -5.97 9.93
N VAL A 74 -9.03 -6.85 9.44
CA VAL A 74 -10.34 -6.44 8.92
C VAL A 74 -11.18 -5.78 10.02
N ALA A 75 -11.25 -6.38 11.20
CA ALA A 75 -11.98 -5.81 12.33
C ALA A 75 -11.43 -4.43 12.71
N ARG A 76 -10.10 -4.26 12.70
CA ARG A 76 -9.46 -2.97 13.00
C ARG A 76 -9.76 -1.90 11.94
N LEU A 77 -9.76 -2.28 10.65
CA LEU A 77 -10.17 -1.38 9.57
C LEU A 77 -11.61 -0.89 9.76
N GLN A 78 -12.53 -1.80 10.08
CA GLN A 78 -13.92 -1.46 10.36
C GLN A 78 -14.06 -0.54 11.58
N GLN A 79 -13.35 -0.83 12.68
CA GLN A 79 -13.34 0.02 13.88
C GLN A 79 -12.78 1.42 13.59
N ALA A 80 -11.85 1.56 12.64
CA ALA A 80 -11.34 2.83 12.18
C ALA A 80 -12.31 3.60 11.24
N GLY A 81 -13.48 3.03 10.95
CA GLY A 81 -14.47 3.58 10.04
C GLY A 81 -14.09 3.41 8.56
N CYS A 82 -13.10 2.58 8.24
CA CYS A 82 -12.76 2.29 6.85
C CYS A 82 -13.90 1.47 6.23
N PHE A 83 -14.17 1.70 4.94
CA PHE A 83 -15.20 1.01 4.16
C PHE A 83 -16.65 1.23 4.59
N GLU A 84 -16.98 2.08 5.57
CA GLU A 84 -18.38 2.28 6.03
C GLU A 84 -19.36 2.63 4.90
N ASN A 85 -18.88 3.37 3.90
CA ASN A 85 -19.64 3.79 2.72
C ASN A 85 -19.49 2.85 1.51
N SER A 86 -18.71 1.77 1.63
CA SER A 86 -18.58 0.76 0.57
C SER A 86 -19.78 -0.18 0.58
N THR A 87 -20.03 -0.82 -0.55
CA THR A 87 -21.12 -1.77 -0.78
C THR A 87 -21.14 -2.89 0.26
N HIS A 88 -19.96 -3.40 0.64
CA HIS A 88 -19.83 -4.53 1.57
C HIS A 88 -19.47 -4.14 3.01
N LYS A 89 -19.17 -2.85 3.28
CA LYS A 89 -18.81 -2.33 4.60
C LYS A 89 -17.57 -3.00 5.25
N ALA A 90 -16.78 -3.68 4.42
CA ALA A 90 -15.57 -4.39 4.78
C ALA A 90 -14.80 -4.74 3.49
N PRO A 91 -13.47 -4.95 3.55
CA PRO A 91 -12.75 -5.58 2.46
C PRO A 91 -13.24 -7.03 2.26
N ASN A 92 -13.50 -7.39 1.01
CA ASN A 92 -13.87 -8.75 0.59
C ASN A 92 -12.83 -9.39 -0.35
N HIS A 93 -11.84 -8.60 -0.79
CA HIS A 93 -10.75 -9.01 -1.66
C HIS A 93 -9.44 -8.39 -1.16
N VAL A 94 -8.38 -9.18 -1.12
CA VAL A 94 -7.05 -8.75 -0.70
C VAL A 94 -6.03 -9.19 -1.74
N LEU A 95 -5.21 -8.23 -2.16
CA LEU A 95 -4.06 -8.46 -3.03
C LEU A 95 -2.80 -8.35 -2.19
N ILE A 96 -2.05 -9.44 -2.09
CA ILE A 96 -0.73 -9.46 -1.46
C ILE A 96 0.29 -9.34 -2.57
N ASN A 97 0.99 -8.21 -2.62
CA ASN A 97 2.12 -8.00 -3.52
C ASN A 97 3.42 -8.14 -2.73
N GLU A 98 4.36 -8.92 -3.26
CA GLU A 98 5.71 -9.03 -2.71
C GLU A 98 6.73 -8.49 -3.72
N TYR A 99 7.63 -7.65 -3.21
CA TYR A 99 8.69 -7.00 -3.96
C TYR A 99 10.04 -7.23 -3.26
N LYS A 100 11.06 -7.53 -4.06
CA LYS A 100 12.47 -7.56 -3.64
C LYS A 100 13.14 -6.20 -3.92
N PRO A 101 14.35 -5.94 -3.38
CA PRO A 101 15.13 -4.78 -3.80
C PRO A 101 15.35 -4.76 -5.32
N GLY A 102 15.05 -3.64 -5.97
CA GLY A 102 15.09 -3.46 -7.43
C GLY A 102 13.80 -3.84 -8.17
N GLU A 103 12.80 -4.39 -7.47
CA GLU A 103 11.49 -4.68 -8.02
C GLU A 103 10.50 -3.52 -7.78
N GLY A 104 9.46 -3.45 -8.59
CA GLY A 104 8.54 -2.33 -8.58
C GLY A 104 7.27 -2.57 -9.39
N ILE A 105 6.48 -1.52 -9.51
CA ILE A 105 5.28 -1.51 -10.33
C ILE A 105 5.10 -0.12 -10.94
N MET A 106 4.94 -0.12 -12.27
CA MET A 106 4.71 1.11 -13.03
C MET A 106 3.47 1.87 -12.52
N PRO A 107 3.39 3.20 -12.72
CA PRO A 107 2.23 3.98 -12.33
C PRO A 107 0.93 3.42 -12.91
N HIS A 108 -0.03 3.11 -12.06
CA HIS A 108 -1.29 2.48 -12.42
C HIS A 108 -2.42 2.92 -11.48
N GLU A 109 -3.63 2.47 -11.78
CA GLU A 109 -4.82 2.59 -10.95
C GLU A 109 -5.28 1.20 -10.52
N ASP A 110 -6.00 1.09 -9.40
CA ASP A 110 -6.54 -0.18 -8.90
C ASP A 110 -7.65 -0.76 -9.79
N GLY A 111 -8.21 0.07 -10.68
CA GLY A 111 -9.21 -0.32 -11.67
C GLY A 111 -10.66 -0.13 -11.19
N PRO A 112 -11.64 -0.28 -12.10
CA PRO A 112 -13.04 0.04 -11.82
C PRO A 112 -13.81 -1.09 -11.10
N ALA A 113 -13.17 -2.23 -10.83
CA ALA A 113 -13.83 -3.40 -10.25
C ALA A 113 -14.13 -3.23 -8.74
N TYR A 114 -13.56 -2.23 -8.09
CA TYR A 114 -13.68 -1.99 -6.66
C TYR A 114 -14.46 -0.70 -6.37
N ASP A 115 -15.11 -0.65 -5.22
CA ASP A 115 -15.50 0.65 -4.64
C ASP A 115 -14.25 1.54 -4.50
N PRO A 116 -14.38 2.88 -4.60
CA PRO A 116 -13.24 3.80 -4.67
C PRO A 116 -12.57 4.00 -3.30
N ILE A 117 -12.05 2.91 -2.73
CA ILE A 117 -11.31 2.85 -1.47
C ILE A 117 -10.36 1.64 -1.48
N THR A 118 -9.09 1.89 -1.17
CA THR A 118 -8.15 0.84 -0.78
C THR A 118 -7.53 1.12 0.59
N ALA A 119 -7.20 0.05 1.28
CA ALA A 119 -6.52 0.07 2.57
C ALA A 119 -5.29 -0.85 2.47
N THR A 120 -4.12 -0.24 2.39
CA THR A 120 -2.84 -0.93 2.20
C THR A 120 -2.13 -1.04 3.53
N VAL A 121 -1.88 -2.27 3.99
CA VAL A 121 -1.05 -2.54 5.16
C VAL A 121 0.33 -3.03 4.70
N SER A 122 1.38 -2.27 5.02
CA SER A 122 2.76 -2.66 4.69
C SER A 122 3.30 -3.66 5.70
N LEU A 123 4.11 -4.63 5.25
CA LEU A 123 4.71 -5.67 6.08
C LEU A 123 6.20 -5.83 5.76
N GLY A 124 6.99 -6.26 6.74
CA GLY A 124 8.39 -6.65 6.59
C GLY A 124 9.35 -5.46 6.52
N SER A 125 9.26 -4.64 5.47
CA SER A 125 10.09 -3.44 5.28
C SER A 125 9.24 -2.21 4.99
N HIS A 126 9.90 -1.05 4.90
CA HIS A 126 9.25 0.13 4.34
C HIS A 126 9.08 -0.02 2.81
N THR A 127 8.22 0.82 2.25
CA THR A 127 8.15 1.07 0.81
C THR A 127 7.86 2.55 0.56
N VAL A 128 8.24 3.07 -0.60
CA VAL A 128 7.87 4.41 -1.04
C VAL A 128 6.90 4.31 -2.20
N LEU A 129 5.72 4.87 -2.02
CA LEU A 129 4.70 4.97 -3.05
C LEU A 129 4.83 6.31 -3.76
N ASP A 130 5.15 6.26 -5.05
CA ASP A 130 5.19 7.41 -5.93
C ASP A 130 3.78 7.68 -6.46
N ILE A 131 3.24 8.88 -6.20
CA ILE A 131 1.90 9.30 -6.59
C ILE A 131 1.99 10.31 -7.72
N TYR A 132 1.22 10.10 -8.79
CA TYR A 132 1.18 10.92 -9.99
C TYR A 132 -0.22 11.48 -10.18
N LYS A 133 -0.35 12.80 -10.25
CA LYS A 133 -1.59 13.43 -10.70
C LYS A 133 -1.84 13.13 -12.18
N LYS A 134 -3.11 13.14 -12.55
CA LYS A 134 -3.53 13.26 -13.94
C LYS A 134 -3.61 14.73 -14.33
N ASN A 135 -3.14 15.06 -15.53
CA ASN A 135 -3.34 16.37 -16.15
C ASN A 135 -4.78 16.51 -16.68
N GLU A 136 -5.13 17.66 -17.24
CA GLU A 136 -6.48 17.92 -17.79
C GLU A 136 -6.88 16.98 -18.94
N ALA A 137 -5.90 16.37 -19.62
CA ALA A 137 -6.12 15.37 -20.66
C ALA A 137 -6.27 13.94 -20.10
N GLY A 138 -6.17 13.76 -18.77
CA GLY A 138 -6.24 12.46 -18.11
C GLY A 138 -4.93 11.68 -18.11
N GLU A 139 -3.85 12.24 -18.64
CA GLU A 139 -2.52 11.60 -18.68
C GLU A 139 -1.78 11.87 -17.37
N ARG A 140 -0.99 10.89 -16.89
CA ARG A 140 -0.17 11.09 -15.70
C ARG A 140 0.91 12.15 -15.92
N GLU A 141 1.29 12.84 -14.86
CA GLU A 141 2.50 13.66 -14.84
C GLU A 141 3.76 12.80 -15.12
N ALA A 142 4.78 13.43 -15.70
CA ALA A 142 6.02 12.73 -16.08
C ALA A 142 6.77 12.18 -14.85
N ASN A 143 6.86 13.00 -13.80
CA ASN A 143 7.49 12.68 -12.51
C ASN A 143 6.42 12.51 -11.43
N PRO A 144 6.72 11.81 -10.32
CA PRO A 144 5.83 11.76 -9.17
C PRO A 144 5.52 13.16 -8.66
N THR A 145 4.24 13.45 -8.43
CA THR A 145 3.78 14.69 -7.78
C THR A 145 4.06 14.64 -6.28
N TRP A 146 3.88 13.47 -5.68
CA TRP A 146 4.11 13.24 -4.25
C TRP A 146 4.76 11.87 -4.03
N ARG A 147 5.44 11.72 -2.90
CA ARG A 147 5.99 10.44 -2.43
C ARG A 147 5.50 10.19 -1.01
N ILE A 148 5.00 8.99 -0.76
CA ILE A 148 4.49 8.57 0.54
C ILE A 148 5.36 7.42 1.03
N LEU A 149 5.96 7.57 2.22
CA LEU A 149 6.68 6.48 2.86
C LEU A 149 5.71 5.67 3.70
N GLN A 150 5.65 4.36 3.45
CA GLN A 150 4.88 3.43 4.27
C GLN A 150 5.83 2.58 5.12
N GLU A 151 5.81 2.80 6.44
CA GLU A 151 6.58 1.98 7.38
C GLU A 151 6.05 0.55 7.42
N PRO A 152 6.85 -0.46 7.81
CA PRO A 152 6.30 -1.76 8.13
C PRO A 152 5.25 -1.61 9.23
N ARG A 153 4.13 -2.32 9.06
CA ARG A 153 2.92 -2.31 9.90
C ARG A 153 2.08 -1.04 9.81
N SER A 154 2.42 -0.09 8.95
CA SER A 154 1.57 1.09 8.72
C SER A 154 0.34 0.76 7.88
N LEU A 155 -0.65 1.64 7.95
CA LEU A 155 -1.83 1.65 7.08
C LEU A 155 -1.81 2.93 6.23
N LEU A 156 -1.99 2.75 4.92
CA LEU A 156 -2.35 3.83 3.99
C LEU A 156 -3.77 3.57 3.46
N VAL A 157 -4.67 4.55 3.59
CA VAL A 157 -6.01 4.49 3.01
C VAL A 157 -6.12 5.55 1.92
N THR A 158 -6.42 5.14 0.70
CA THR A 158 -6.76 6.04 -0.40
C THR A 158 -8.22 5.85 -0.78
N THR A 159 -8.95 6.94 -0.94
CA THR A 159 -10.36 6.92 -1.33
C THR A 159 -10.69 8.16 -2.16
N GLY A 160 -11.91 8.27 -2.68
CA GLY A 160 -12.43 9.47 -3.33
C GLY A 160 -11.49 10.00 -4.42
N GLU A 161 -11.13 11.28 -4.35
CA GLU A 161 -10.27 11.92 -5.35
C GLU A 161 -8.89 11.27 -5.49
N MET A 162 -8.27 10.87 -4.38
CA MET A 162 -7.00 10.16 -4.41
C MET A 162 -7.10 8.83 -5.15
N TYR A 163 -8.18 8.07 -4.97
CA TYR A 163 -8.39 6.81 -5.69
C TYR A 163 -8.65 7.05 -7.19
N ILE A 164 -9.43 8.08 -7.54
CA ILE A 164 -9.96 8.27 -8.91
C ILE A 164 -9.00 9.08 -9.81
N ASN A 165 -8.31 10.07 -9.24
CA ASN A 165 -7.60 11.10 -10.01
C ASN A 165 -6.08 10.99 -9.92
N THR A 166 -5.55 9.95 -9.28
CA THR A 166 -4.11 9.72 -9.18
C THR A 166 -3.75 8.32 -9.63
N LEU A 167 -2.54 8.20 -10.16
CA LEU A 167 -1.88 6.91 -10.37
C LEU A 167 -0.84 6.74 -9.28
N HIS A 168 -0.52 5.49 -8.96
CA HIS A 168 0.52 5.18 -7.99
C HIS A 168 1.45 4.06 -8.49
N GLY A 169 2.68 4.07 -8.00
CA GLY A 169 3.69 3.09 -8.39
C GLY A 169 4.79 2.94 -7.33
N ILE A 170 5.60 1.90 -7.51
CA ILE A 170 6.82 1.66 -6.73
C ILE A 170 7.97 1.61 -7.72
N SER A 171 8.97 2.46 -7.52
CA SER A 171 10.13 2.55 -8.40
C SER A 171 10.99 1.28 -8.36
N GLU A 172 11.49 0.84 -9.52
CA GLU A 172 12.39 -0.33 -9.66
C GLU A 172 13.83 0.03 -9.29
N ILE A 173 14.08 0.29 -8.00
CA ILE A 173 15.37 0.74 -7.47
C ILE A 173 15.87 -0.14 -6.33
N GLN A 174 17.19 -0.21 -6.17
CA GLN A 174 17.83 -1.03 -5.13
C GLN A 174 17.72 -0.40 -3.73
N THR A 175 17.65 0.92 -3.65
CA THR A 175 17.62 1.66 -2.38
C THR A 175 16.86 2.95 -2.58
N ASP A 176 15.89 3.21 -1.71
CA ASP A 176 15.16 4.46 -1.69
C ASP A 176 16.06 5.64 -1.31
N GLU A 177 15.94 6.73 -2.06
CA GLU A 177 16.68 7.96 -1.83
C GLU A 177 15.76 9.12 -1.45
N ASN A 178 16.35 10.19 -0.90
CA ASN A 178 15.65 11.40 -0.48
C ASN A 178 14.52 11.13 0.51
N LEU A 179 14.78 10.30 1.52
CA LEU A 179 13.83 10.05 2.61
C LEU A 179 13.99 11.13 3.68
N ASN A 180 13.27 12.23 3.51
CA ASN A 180 13.22 13.35 4.46
C ASN A 180 11.93 14.16 4.29
N GLY A 181 11.68 15.10 5.21
CA GLY A 181 10.49 15.95 5.21
C GLY A 181 10.32 16.91 4.03
N GLU A 182 11.36 17.09 3.20
CA GLU A 182 11.23 17.89 1.96
C GLU A 182 10.64 17.07 0.80
N HIS A 183 10.81 15.74 0.82
CA HIS A 183 10.49 14.87 -0.31
C HIS A 183 9.40 13.84 0.00
N ILE A 184 9.14 13.56 1.28
CA ILE A 184 8.12 12.61 1.73
C ILE A 184 6.96 13.39 2.36
N ILE A 185 5.80 13.35 1.72
CA ILE A 185 4.65 14.22 2.08
C ILE A 185 4.06 13.88 3.46
N ASN A 186 4.21 12.63 3.90
CA ASN A 186 3.72 12.14 5.20
C ASN A 186 4.83 12.03 6.26
N TRP A 187 5.96 12.72 6.10
CA TRP A 187 7.12 12.58 6.97
C TRP A 187 6.80 12.78 8.46
N ASP A 188 6.06 13.83 8.80
CA ASP A 188 5.70 14.15 10.18
C ASP A 188 4.63 13.20 10.78
N LEU A 189 4.09 12.29 9.96
CA LEU A 189 3.16 11.24 10.39
C LEU A 189 3.84 9.89 10.61
N LEU A 190 5.13 9.76 10.32
CA LEU A 190 5.89 8.53 10.54
C LEU A 190 6.02 8.24 12.04
N GLY A 191 5.92 6.96 12.41
CA GLY A 191 6.08 6.51 13.78
C GLY A 191 7.53 6.58 14.26
N ASP A 192 8.49 6.32 13.37
CA ASP A 192 9.92 6.47 13.63
C ASP A 192 10.68 6.94 12.37
N GLN A 193 11.14 8.19 12.38
CA GLN A 193 11.88 8.78 11.26
C GLN A 193 13.37 8.34 11.23
N ARG A 194 13.93 7.92 12.37
CA ARG A 194 15.36 7.66 12.55
C ARG A 194 15.95 6.62 11.58
N PRO A 195 15.23 5.54 11.17
CA PRO A 195 15.76 4.59 10.19
C PRO A 195 15.94 5.18 8.79
N TYR A 196 15.24 6.27 8.48
CA TYR A 196 15.16 6.88 7.15
C TYR A 196 16.00 8.15 7.05
N GLU A 197 16.19 8.84 8.18
CA GLU A 197 17.22 9.84 8.33
C GLU A 197 18.55 9.18 8.02
N ARG A 198 19.17 9.52 6.88
CA ARG A 198 20.54 9.11 6.60
C ARG A 198 21.35 9.41 7.86
N ALA A 199 21.99 8.40 8.43
CA ALA A 199 23.10 8.63 9.33
C ALA A 199 24.02 9.58 8.58
N LEU A 200 24.08 10.85 9.00
CA LEU A 200 25.16 11.75 8.65
C LEU A 200 26.40 10.90 8.86
N ALA A 201 27.12 10.60 7.77
CA ALA A 201 28.35 9.85 7.83
C ALA A 201 29.17 10.51 8.93
N LEU A 202 29.24 9.86 10.10
CA LEU A 202 30.20 10.26 11.12
C LEU A 202 31.53 10.12 10.39
N PRO A 203 32.30 11.21 10.21
CA PRO A 203 33.61 11.08 9.63
C PRO A 203 34.36 10.16 10.60
N TYR A 204 34.76 8.98 10.11
CA TYR A 204 35.65 8.11 10.85
C TYR A 204 36.89 8.93 11.21
N VAL A 205 36.99 9.27 12.50
CA VAL A 205 38.21 9.72 13.15
C VAL A 205 38.67 8.56 14.03
N THR A 206 39.50 7.73 13.43
CA THR A 206 40.79 7.12 13.86
C THR A 206 40.92 5.73 13.27
#